data_AF-A0A6C0DTY4-F1
#
_entry.id   AF-A0A6C0DTY4-F1
#
_cell.length_a   1.000
_cell.length_b   1.000
_cell.length_c   1.000
_cell.angle_alpha   90.00
_cell.angle_beta   90.00
_cell.angle_gamma   90.00
#
_symmetry.space_group_name_H-M   'P 1'
#
loop_
_entity.id
_entity.type
_entity.pdbx_description
1 polymer ?
#
loop_
_entity_poly.entity_id
_entity_poly.type
_entity_poly.pdbx_seq_one_letter_code
_entity_poly.pdbx_strand_id
1 'polypeptide(L)'
;MESLFMYIFIFILPVISSFIALIGTFMQTLPFMENSSIFYKILTSEFWATLNVLIYIPYLRLANKYLNPAQLLLYGYLTSFGVQIFSNKYMFISPTSYDDYFAMVIMFIAMGISAYKVFN
;
A
#
# COMPACT_ATOMS: atom_id res chain seq x y z
N MET A 1 16.71 6.67 20.53
CA MET A 1 16.66 5.39 19.79
C MET A 1 15.23 4.95 19.48
N GLU A 2 14.27 5.10 20.39
CA GLU A 2 12.85 4.78 20.11
C GLU A 2 12.27 5.54 18.90
N SER A 3 12.63 6.80 18.68
CA SER A 3 12.11 7.60 17.58
C SER A 3 12.49 7.05 16.19
N LEU A 4 13.76 6.72 15.96
CA LEU A 4 14.25 6.25 14.66
C LEU A 4 13.60 4.91 14.27
N PHE A 5 13.52 3.99 15.23
CA PHE A 5 12.85 2.71 15.02
C PHE A 5 11.38 2.89 14.62
N MET A 6 10.65 3.78 15.31
CA MET A 6 9.25 4.05 14.95
C MET A 6 9.10 4.70 13.57
N TYR A 7 9.97 5.62 13.18
CA TYR A 7 9.95 6.18 11.81
C TYR A 7 10.19 5.10 10.76
N ILE A 8 11.17 4.21 10.97
CA ILE A 8 11.43 3.08 10.06
C ILE A 8 10.16 2.22 9.89
N PHE A 9 9.45 1.92 10.98
CA PHE A 9 8.21 1.15 10.91
C PHE A 9 7.09 1.89 10.18
N ILE A 10 6.94 3.20 10.39
CA ILE A 10 5.98 4.02 9.65
C ILE A 10 6.26 3.96 8.15
N PHE A 11 7.53 3.93 7.73
CA PHE A 11 7.89 3.86 6.31
C PHE A 11 7.77 2.46 5.71
N ILE A 12 8.09 1.40 6.46
CA ILE A 12 8.18 0.03 5.92
C ILE A 12 6.83 -0.70 5.96
N LEU A 13 6.06 -0.60 7.04
CA LEU A 13 4.82 -1.35 7.21
C LEU A 13 3.76 -1.09 6.12
N PRO A 14 3.51 0.15 5.65
CA PRO A 14 2.53 0.36 4.58
C PRO A 14 3.01 -0.20 3.25
N VAL A 15 4.33 -0.21 2.97
CA VAL A 15 4.88 -0.88 1.79
C VAL A 15 4.59 -2.38 1.85
N ILE A 16 4.88 -3.01 3.00
CA ILE A 16 4.58 -4.44 3.21
C ILE A 16 3.08 -4.70 3.06
N SER A 17 2.22 -3.89 3.67
CA SER A 17 0.76 -3.99 3.57
C SER A 17 0.27 -3.88 2.12
N SER A 18 0.77 -2.90 1.36
CA SER A 18 0.44 -2.73 -0.07
C SER A 18 0.87 -3.94 -0.90
N PHE A 19 2.03 -4.54 -0.62
CA PHE A 19 2.47 -5.78 -1.29
C PHE A 19 1.61 -6.99 -0.92
N ILE A 20 1.25 -7.16 0.35
CA ILE A 20 0.36 -8.24 0.79
C ILE A 20 -1.01 -8.12 0.11
N ALA A 21 -1.57 -6.91 0.04
CA ALA A 21 -2.82 -6.65 -0.66
C ALA A 21 -2.72 -7.03 -2.15
N LEU A 22 -1.66 -6.57 -2.82
CA LEU A 22 -1.39 -6.89 -4.22
C LEU A 22 -1.30 -8.40 -4.45
N ILE A 23 -0.52 -9.12 -3.64
CA ILE A 23 -0.36 -10.57 -3.75
C ILE A 23 -1.71 -11.26 -3.54
N GLY A 24 -2.49 -10.83 -2.55
CA GLY A 24 -3.83 -11.36 -2.31
C GLY A 24 -4.74 -11.24 -3.53
N THR A 25 -4.73 -10.09 -4.20
CA THR A 25 -5.48 -9.87 -5.44
C THR A 25 -4.92 -10.69 -6.61
N PHE A 26 -3.60 -10.72 -6.78
CA PHE A 26 -2.93 -11.46 -7.85
C PHE A 26 -3.13 -12.97 -7.74
N MET A 27 -3.15 -13.51 -6.52
CA MET A 27 -3.41 -14.93 -6.30
C MET A 27 -4.74 -15.35 -6.91
N GLN A 28 -5.78 -14.50 -6.84
CA GLN A 28 -7.09 -14.79 -7.41
C GLN A 28 -7.10 -14.83 -8.95
N THR A 29 -6.08 -14.30 -9.62
CA THR A 29 -5.99 -14.29 -11.08
C THR A 29 -5.12 -15.42 -11.65
N LEU A 30 -4.52 -16.26 -10.79
CA LEU A 30 -3.67 -17.35 -11.24
C LEU A 30 -4.49 -18.50 -11.86
N PRO A 31 -3.97 -19.21 -12.89
CA PRO A 31 -4.73 -20.26 -13.60
C PRO A 31 -5.27 -21.39 -12.71
N PHE A 32 -4.56 -21.73 -11.64
CA PHE A 32 -5.04 -22.76 -10.70
C PHE A 32 -6.21 -22.27 -9.84
N MET A 33 -6.32 -20.96 -9.60
CA MET A 33 -7.44 -20.39 -8.88
C MET A 33 -8.70 -20.38 -9.74
N GLU A 34 -8.59 -20.19 -11.05
CA GLU A 34 -9.74 -20.19 -11.97
C GLU A 34 -10.62 -21.44 -11.78
N ASN A 35 -9.98 -22.61 -11.75
CA ASN A 35 -10.62 -23.93 -11.62
C ASN A 35 -10.89 -24.36 -10.16
N SER A 36 -10.50 -23.56 -9.17
CA SER A 36 -10.69 -23.90 -7.75
C SER A 36 -12.13 -23.69 -7.29
N SER A 37 -12.54 -24.42 -6.24
CA SER A 37 -13.86 -24.25 -5.62
C SER A 37 -14.02 -22.87 -4.99
N ILE A 38 -15.26 -22.37 -4.93
CA ILE A 38 -15.56 -21.06 -4.34
C ILE A 38 -15.08 -20.97 -2.89
N PHE A 39 -15.18 -22.06 -2.12
CA PHE A 39 -14.70 -22.12 -0.74
C PHE A 39 -13.18 -21.90 -0.67
N TYR A 40 -12.41 -22.46 -1.60
CA TYR A 40 -10.97 -22.27 -1.65
C TYR A 40 -10.59 -20.82 -2.03
N LYS A 41 -11.33 -20.21 -2.97
CA LYS A 41 -11.20 -18.78 -3.34
C LYS A 41 -11.46 -17.85 -2.15
N ILE A 42 -12.51 -18.12 -1.38
CA ILE A 42 -12.82 -17.34 -0.18
C ILE A 42 -11.72 -17.53 0.87
N LEU A 43 -11.33 -18.77 1.17
CA LEU A 43 -10.33 -19.05 2.21
C LEU A 43 -8.99 -18.39 1.91
N THR A 44 -8.52 -18.46 0.67
CA THR A 44 -7.30 -17.77 0.24
C THR A 44 -7.44 -16.25 0.31
N SER A 45 -8.58 -15.68 -0.08
CA SER A 45 -8.85 -14.25 0.04
C SER A 45 -8.83 -13.78 1.50
N GLU A 46 -9.51 -14.52 2.39
CA GLU A 46 -9.56 -14.25 3.83
C GLU A 46 -8.17 -14.36 4.48
N PHE A 47 -7.34 -15.33 4.06
CA PHE A 47 -5.98 -15.47 4.54
C PHE A 47 -5.14 -14.21 4.25
N TRP A 48 -5.14 -13.74 2.99
CA TRP A 48 -4.37 -12.56 2.60
C TRP A 48 -4.95 -11.27 3.20
N ALA A 49 -6.28 -11.15 3.29
CA ALA A 49 -6.94 -10.02 3.93
C ALA A 49 -6.61 -9.95 5.43
N THR A 50 -6.65 -11.08 6.13
CA THR A 50 -6.30 -11.17 7.55
C THR A 50 -4.84 -10.77 7.77
N LEU A 51 -3.92 -11.31 6.96
CA LEU A 51 -2.50 -10.96 7.05
C LEU A 51 -2.27 -9.47 6.81
N ASN A 52 -2.97 -8.87 5.84
CA ASN A 52 -2.89 -7.45 5.57
C ASN A 52 -3.36 -6.63 6.79
N VAL A 53 -4.51 -6.96 7.36
CA VAL A 53 -5.07 -6.27 8.53
C VAL A 53 -4.13 -6.35 9.73
N LEU A 54 -3.47 -7.49 9.95
CA LEU A 54 -2.49 -7.66 11.03
C LEU A 54 -1.27 -6.73 10.92
N ILE A 55 -0.91 -6.31 9.71
CA ILE A 55 0.18 -5.35 9.46
C ILE A 55 -0.34 -3.91 9.41
N TYR A 56 -1.48 -3.70 8.77
CA TYR A 56 -2.04 -2.38 8.51
C TYR A 56 -2.58 -1.69 9.76
N ILE A 57 -3.22 -2.42 10.68
CA ILE A 57 -3.73 -1.83 11.94
C ILE A 57 -2.59 -1.27 12.81
N PRO A 58 -1.50 -2.04 13.09
CA PRO A 58 -0.35 -1.49 13.80
C PRO A 58 0.26 -0.28 13.11
N TYR A 59 0.39 -0.32 11.77
CA TYR A 59 0.85 0.83 10.98
C TYR A 59 -0.03 2.06 11.22
N LEU A 60 -1.35 1.96 11.05
CA LEU A 60 -2.27 3.07 11.24
C LEU A 60 -2.18 3.63 12.66
N ARG A 61 -2.13 2.76 13.68
CA ARG A 61 -2.00 3.20 15.08
C ARG A 61 -0.69 3.92 15.36
N LEU A 62 0.39 3.46 14.76
CA LEU A 62 1.70 4.08 14.90
C LEU A 62 1.73 5.42 14.16
N ALA A 63 1.34 5.43 12.90
CA ALA A 63 1.43 6.60 12.03
C ALA A 63 0.50 7.73 12.47
N ASN A 64 -0.70 7.44 12.98
CA ASN A 64 -1.61 8.46 13.54
C ASN A 64 -1.03 9.23 14.75
N LYS A 65 0.04 8.74 15.39
CA LYS A 65 0.72 9.48 16.47
C LYS A 65 1.66 10.57 15.95
N TYR A 66 2.07 10.48 14.68
CA TYR A 66 3.14 11.32 14.10
C TYR A 66 2.71 12.08 12.86
N LEU A 67 1.77 11.51 12.09
CA LEU A 67 1.24 12.06 10.85
C LEU A 67 -0.19 12.51 11.08
N ASN A 68 -0.56 13.66 10.51
CA ASN A 68 -1.96 14.05 10.46
C ASN A 68 -2.74 13.17 9.45
N PRO A 69 -4.08 13.15 9.48
CA PRO A 69 -4.87 12.31 8.59
C PRO A 69 -4.61 12.51 7.09
N ALA A 70 -4.32 13.75 6.66
CA ALA A 70 -4.03 14.05 5.26
C ALA A 70 -2.66 13.49 4.85
N GLN A 71 -1.65 13.63 5.69
CA GLN A 71 -0.31 13.04 5.49
C GLN A 71 -0.40 11.52 5.44
N LEU A 72 -1.15 10.91 6.35
CA LEU A 72 -1.34 9.46 6.40
C LEU A 72 -2.00 8.93 5.12
N LEU A 73 -3.04 9.63 4.65
CA LEU A 73 -3.74 9.29 3.42
C LEU A 73 -2.83 9.45 2.20
N LEU A 74 -2.17 10.60 2.03
CA LEU A 74 -1.22 10.83 0.93
C LEU A 74 -0.11 9.79 0.92
N TYR A 75 0.41 9.45 2.09
CA TYR A 75 1.47 8.47 2.22
C TYR A 75 1.00 7.06 1.82
N GLY A 76 -0.18 6.63 2.26
CA GLY A 76 -0.78 5.35 1.87
C GLY A 76 -1.06 5.24 0.37
N TYR A 77 -1.46 6.36 -0.27
CA TYR A 77 -1.60 6.41 -1.72
C TYR A 77 -0.25 6.25 -2.43
N LEU A 78 0.78 7.00 -2.00
CA LEU A 78 2.11 6.91 -2.59
C LEU A 78 2.71 5.50 -2.48
N THR A 79 2.53 4.82 -1.34
CA THR A 79 3.04 3.44 -1.17
C THR A 79 2.28 2.46 -2.06
N SER A 80 0.96 2.54 -2.10
CA SER A 80 0.12 1.67 -2.95
C SER A 80 0.46 1.86 -4.43
N PHE A 81 0.70 3.11 -4.84
CA PHE A 81 1.07 3.45 -6.19
C PHE A 81 2.49 3.00 -6.57
N GLY A 82 3.45 3.14 -5.65
CA GLY A 82 4.81 2.61 -5.84
C GLY A 82 4.80 1.08 -6.04
N VAL A 83 3.97 0.37 -5.26
CA VAL A 83 3.77 -1.07 -5.41
C VAL A 83 3.10 -1.43 -6.73
N GLN A 84 2.15 -0.61 -7.20
CA GLN A 84 1.53 -0.77 -8.51
C GLN A 84 2.53 -0.61 -9.66
N ILE A 85 3.42 0.40 -9.61
CA ILE A 85 4.47 0.54 -10.64
C ILE A 85 5.41 -0.66 -10.64
N PHE A 86 5.79 -1.12 -9.45
CA PHE A 86 6.60 -2.32 -9.32
C PHE A 86 5.89 -3.53 -9.95
N SER A 87 4.62 -3.75 -9.63
CA SER A 87 3.85 -4.88 -10.16
C SER A 87 3.61 -4.77 -11.66
N ASN A 88 3.29 -3.60 -12.17
CA ASN A 88 3.15 -3.35 -13.60
C ASN A 88 4.44 -3.72 -14.36
N LYS A 89 5.60 -3.33 -13.83
CA LYS A 89 6.89 -3.61 -14.45
C LYS A 89 7.32 -5.07 -14.35
N TYR A 90 7.19 -5.69 -13.18
CA TYR A 90 7.80 -6.99 -12.88
C TYR A 90 6.81 -8.17 -12.84
N MET A 91 5.52 -7.93 -12.59
CA MET A 91 4.50 -8.98 -12.51
C MET A 91 3.60 -9.01 -13.74
N PHE A 92 3.01 -7.87 -14.11
CA PHE A 92 2.02 -7.80 -15.19
C PHE A 92 2.61 -7.47 -16.56
N ILE A 93 3.86 -6.98 -16.61
CA ILE A 93 4.52 -6.49 -17.84
C ILE A 93 3.58 -5.55 -18.61
N SER A 94 2.91 -4.67 -17.87
CA SER A 94 1.92 -3.74 -18.40
C SER A 94 2.49 -2.32 -18.35
N PRO A 95 2.30 -1.50 -19.40
CA PRO A 95 2.68 -0.09 -19.33
C PRO A 95 1.83 0.63 -18.27
N THR A 96 2.48 1.38 -17.40
CA THR A 96 1.81 2.33 -16.51
C THR A 96 1.26 3.48 -17.35
N SER A 97 -0.01 3.87 -17.10
CA SER A 97 -0.68 4.91 -17.90
C SER A 97 -0.02 6.28 -17.73
N TYR A 98 -0.25 7.21 -18.66
CA TYR A 98 0.18 8.60 -18.45
C TYR A 98 -0.58 9.26 -17.30
N ASP A 99 -1.87 8.95 -17.15
CA ASP A 99 -2.71 9.45 -16.05
C ASP A 99 -2.15 9.04 -14.69
N ASP A 100 -1.60 7.83 -14.61
CA ASP A 100 -0.92 7.29 -13.45
C ASP A 100 0.32 8.14 -13.10
N TYR A 101 1.18 8.45 -14.07
CA TYR A 101 2.33 9.31 -13.84
C TYR A 101 1.94 10.74 -13.43
N PHE A 102 0.88 11.31 -14.00
CA PHE A 102 0.36 12.62 -13.58
C PHE A 102 -0.13 12.60 -12.14
N ALA A 103 -0.91 11.59 -11.76
CA ALA A 103 -1.37 11.41 -10.38
C ALA A 103 -0.19 11.33 -9.41
N MET A 104 0.87 10.59 -9.77
CA MET A 104 2.09 10.50 -8.97
C MET A 104 2.74 11.86 -8.72
N VAL A 105 2.92 12.67 -9.76
CA VAL A 105 3.53 14.01 -9.63
C VAL A 105 2.69 14.89 -8.70
N ILE A 106 1.36 14.88 -8.87
CA ILE A 106 0.44 15.64 -8.00
C ILE A 106 0.56 15.18 -6.54
N MET A 107 0.63 13.87 -6.30
CA MET A 107 0.76 13.31 -4.95
C MET A 107 2.09 13.69 -4.30
N PHE A 108 3.20 13.69 -5.04
CA PHE A 108 4.50 14.15 -4.52
C PHE A 108 4.50 15.64 -4.16
N ILE A 109 3.88 16.48 -5.00
CA ILE A 109 3.71 17.92 -4.70
C ILE A 109 2.83 18.09 -3.45
N ALA A 110 1.70 17.39 -3.37
CA ALA A 110 0.80 17.45 -2.22
C ALA A 110 1.48 17.00 -0.93
N MET A 111 2.27 15.92 -0.97
CA MET A 111 3.08 15.44 0.15
C MET A 111 4.13 16.48 0.57
N GLY A 112 4.82 17.10 -0.39
CA GLY A 112 5.77 18.17 -0.15
C GLY A 112 5.11 19.35 0.58
N ILE A 113 4.00 19.86 0.04
CA ILE A 113 3.23 20.95 0.67
C ILE A 113 2.74 20.54 2.07
N SER A 114 2.26 19.30 2.23
CA SER A 114 1.79 18.79 3.52
C SER A 114 2.91 18.68 4.56
N ALA A 115 4.15 18.44 4.14
CA ALA A 115 5.32 18.45 5.02
C ALA A 115 5.69 19.86 5.51
N TYR A 116 5.36 20.92 4.74
CA TYR A 116 5.71 22.31 5.05
C TYR A 116 4.82 22.99 6.11
N LYS A 117 3.97 22.25 6.83
CA LYS A 117 3.11 22.79 7.92
C LYS A 117 2.35 24.05 7.52
N VAL A 118 1.38 23.93 6.62
CA VAL A 118 0.49 25.07 6.31
C VAL A 118 -0.44 25.42 7.49
N PHE A 119 -0.60 24.53 8.48
CA PHE A 119 -1.26 24.86 9.74
C PHE A 119 -0.51 24.22 10.92
N ASN A 120 0.25 25.04 11.67
CA ASN A 120 0.66 24.73 13.04
C ASN A 120 -0.59 24.68 13.93
#